data_AF-A0A285Q657-F1
#
_entry.id   AF-A0A285Q657-F1
#
_cell.length_a   1.000
_cell.length_b   1.000
_cell.length_c   1.000
_cell.angle_alpha   90.00
_cell.angle_beta   90.00
_cell.angle_gamma   90.00
#
_symmetry.space_group_name_H-M   'P 1'
#
loop_
_entity.id
_entity.type
_entity.pdbx_description
1 polymer ?
#
loop_
_entity_poly.entity_id
_entity_poly.type
_entity_poly.pdbx_seq_one_letter_code
_entity_poly.pdbx_strand_id
1 'polypeptide(L)'
;MDSGQDAVHDCHGMPDNGVSIRLEKNYVRRENFVWCLFIERQATEGDLEENHHLEEVGEMIWTTVVEIGFCPYCGQELAVPSRNKPGDFGRFAHIDCSAWASRWC
;
A
#
# COMPACT_ATOMS: atom_id res chain seq x y z
N MET A 1 -17.71 10.31 16.82
CA MET A 1 -16.65 10.72 15.87
C MET A 1 -15.52 9.77 16.14
N ASP A 2 -15.53 8.64 15.44
CA ASP A 2 -14.60 7.54 15.70
C ASP A 2 -13.29 7.88 14.99
N SER A 3 -12.33 8.36 15.76
CA SER A 3 -10.98 8.67 15.29
C SER A 3 -10.30 7.34 14.93
N GLY A 4 -10.48 6.91 13.69
CA GLY A 4 -9.75 5.78 13.11
C GLY A 4 -8.26 6.02 13.30
N GLN A 5 -7.65 5.26 14.21
CA GLN A 5 -6.21 5.31 14.39
C GLN A 5 -5.58 4.65 13.17
N ASP A 6 -5.12 5.47 12.24
CA ASP A 6 -4.21 5.08 11.15
C ASP A 6 -2.90 4.62 11.79
N ALA A 7 -2.84 3.37 12.24
CA ALA A 7 -1.63 2.82 12.81
C ALA A 7 -0.63 2.56 11.67
N VAL A 8 0.49 3.27 11.72
CA VAL A 8 1.64 3.11 10.83
C VAL A 8 2.74 2.38 11.59
N HIS A 9 3.40 1.44 10.93
CA HIS A 9 4.58 0.79 11.47
C HIS A 9 5.83 1.50 10.94
N ASP A 10 6.59 2.07 11.86
CA ASP A 10 7.87 2.71 11.57
C ASP A 10 9.03 1.76 11.93
N CYS A 11 9.98 1.63 11.02
CA CYS A 11 11.10 0.71 11.12
C CYS A 11 12.32 1.29 10.38
N HIS A 12 13.46 1.33 11.06
CA HIS A 12 14.72 1.89 10.51
C HIS A 12 15.22 1.20 9.23
N GLY A 13 14.88 -0.09 9.02
CA GLY A 13 15.26 -0.82 7.82
C GLY A 13 14.37 -0.57 6.60
N MET A 14 13.28 0.19 6.75
CA MET A 14 12.34 0.49 5.67
C MET A 14 12.89 1.63 4.80
N PRO A 15 12.73 1.58 3.46
CA PRO A 15 13.06 2.69 2.59
C PRO A 15 12.30 3.96 2.96
N ASP A 16 12.96 5.11 2.87
CA ASP A 16 12.37 6.41 3.21
C ASP A 16 11.24 6.84 2.25
N ASN A 17 11.23 6.30 1.02
CA ASN A 17 10.29 6.70 -0.04
C ASN A 17 9.70 5.48 -0.76
N GLY A 18 8.44 5.61 -1.19
CA GLY A 18 7.75 4.60 -2.01
C GLY A 18 7.42 3.30 -1.28
N VAL A 19 7.67 3.21 0.03
CA VAL A 19 7.32 2.05 0.85
C VAL A 19 6.70 2.53 2.15
N SER A 20 5.59 1.92 2.56
CA SER A 20 5.03 2.13 3.90
C SER A 20 4.33 0.88 4.41
N ILE A 21 4.25 0.73 5.74
CA ILE A 21 3.48 -0.35 6.37
C ILE A 21 2.42 0.29 7.26
N ARG A 22 1.14 0.04 6.96
CA ARG A 22 0.01 0.66 7.67
C ARG A 22 -1.20 -0.27 7.72
N LEU A 23 -2.10 -0.01 8.67
CA LEU A 23 -3.39 -0.69 8.71
C LEU A 23 -4.26 -0.26 7.54
N GLU A 24 -4.84 -1.23 6.84
CA GLU A 24 -5.74 -1.02 5.72
C GLU A 24 -6.80 -2.12 5.66
N LYS A 25 -7.93 -1.84 5.01
CA LYS A 25 -8.95 -2.85 4.70
C LYS A 25 -9.48 -2.78 3.27
N ASN A 26 -9.47 -1.60 2.64
CA ASN A 26 -10.15 -1.35 1.37
C ASN A 26 -9.39 -1.93 0.18
N TYR A 27 -8.08 -1.65 0.07
CA TYR A 27 -7.24 -2.16 -1.04
C TYR A 27 -7.29 -3.70 -1.13
N VAL A 28 -7.24 -4.37 0.01
CA VAL A 28 -7.29 -5.84 0.12
C VAL A 28 -8.73 -6.38 0.32
N ARG A 29 -9.75 -5.52 0.27
CA ARG A 29 -11.18 -5.86 0.41
C ARG A 29 -11.52 -6.68 1.66
N ARG A 30 -10.87 -6.39 2.78
CA ARG A 30 -11.09 -7.03 4.08
C ARG A 30 -12.23 -6.33 4.83
N GLU A 31 -12.91 -7.07 5.69
CA GLU A 31 -13.93 -6.52 6.59
C GLU A 31 -13.29 -5.80 7.78
N ASN A 32 -12.17 -6.34 8.28
CA ASN A 32 -11.39 -5.77 9.38
C ASN A 32 -10.08 -5.15 8.85
N PHE A 33 -9.51 -4.25 9.65
CA PHE A 33 -8.16 -3.74 9.41
C PHE A 33 -7.13 -4.85 9.52
N VAL A 34 -6.24 -4.90 8.53
CA VAL A 34 -5.08 -5.78 8.49
C VAL A 34 -3.83 -4.94 8.21
N TRP A 35 -2.67 -5.43 8.63
CA TRP A 35 -1.41 -4.79 8.27
C TRP A 35 -1.11 -5.04 6.80
N CYS A 36 -0.81 -3.96 6.08
CA CYS A 36 -0.46 -4.00 4.67
C CYS A 36 0.87 -3.30 4.43
N LEU A 37 1.71 -3.93 3.61
CA LEU A 37 2.84 -3.31 2.94
C LEU A 37 2.34 -2.61 1.67
N PHE A 38 2.62 -1.33 1.57
CA PHE A 38 2.43 -0.52 0.37
C PHE A 38 3.78 -0.32 -0.29
N ILE A 39 3.82 -0.59 -1.59
CA ILE A 39 4.95 -0.26 -2.47
C ILE A 39 4.37 0.64 -3.55
N GLU A 40 4.86 1.86 -3.64
CA GLU A 40 4.26 2.95 -4.39
C GLU A 40 5.32 3.62 -5.27
N ARG A 41 4.90 4.05 -6.46
CA ARG A 41 5.69 4.93 -7.31
C ARG A 41 4.88 6.18 -7.62
N GLN A 42 5.47 7.33 -7.31
CA GLN A 42 4.92 8.63 -7.65
C GLN A 42 5.65 9.23 -8.84
N ALA A 43 4.93 10.07 -9.59
CA ALA A 43 5.43 10.75 -10.77
C ALA A 43 6.50 11.78 -10.40
N THR A 44 7.60 11.76 -11.15
CA THR A 44 8.66 12.78 -11.11
C THR A 44 8.53 13.72 -12.30
N GLU A 45 9.27 14.84 -12.30
CA GLU A 45 9.28 15.76 -13.45
C GLU A 45 9.62 15.05 -14.77
N GLY A 46 10.58 14.13 -14.76
CA GLY A 46 10.93 13.34 -15.95
C GLY A 46 9.79 12.42 -16.42
N ASP A 47 8.96 11.90 -15.51
CA ASP A 47 7.81 11.07 -15.89
C ASP A 47 6.74 11.91 -16.62
N LEU A 48 6.57 13.19 -16.26
CA LEU A 48 5.63 14.10 -16.91
C LEU A 48 6.09 14.47 -18.33
N GLU A 49 7.40 14.58 -18.55
CA GLU A 49 7.97 14.82 -19.90
C GLU A 49 7.71 13.64 -20.84
N GLU A 50 7.69 12.42 -20.30
CA GLU A 50 7.57 11.17 -21.08
C GLU A 50 6.14 10.62 -21.15
N ASN A 51 5.24 11.01 -20.23
CA ASN A 51 3.88 10.48 -20.14
C ASN A 51 2.82 11.59 -20.05
N HIS A 52 2.10 11.80 -21.15
CA HIS A 52 1.02 12.79 -21.26
C HIS A 52 -0.24 12.46 -20.44
N HIS A 53 -0.30 11.30 -19.78
CA HIS A 53 -1.39 10.96 -18.87
C HIS A 53 -1.16 11.45 -17.44
N LEU A 54 0.08 11.81 -17.10
CA LEU A 54 0.43 12.35 -15.79
C LEU A 54 0.36 13.87 -15.84
N GLU A 55 -0.31 14.47 -14.86
CA GLU A 55 -0.55 15.92 -14.83
C GLU A 55 0.37 16.62 -13.83
N GLU A 56 0.72 15.96 -12.74
CA GLU A 56 1.43 16.59 -11.62
C GLU A 56 2.53 15.70 -11.00
N VAL A 57 3.62 16.33 -10.57
CA VAL A 57 4.65 15.65 -9.76
C VAL A 57 4.04 15.22 -8.43
N GLY A 58 4.28 13.96 -8.05
CA GLY A 58 3.67 13.35 -6.87
C GLY A 58 2.40 12.54 -7.17
N GLU A 59 1.86 12.61 -8.39
CA GLU A 59 0.75 11.75 -8.82
C GLU A 59 1.13 10.27 -8.71
N MET A 60 0.20 9.42 -8.27
CA MET A 60 0.48 7.99 -8.11
C MET A 60 0.50 7.32 -9.49
N ILE A 61 1.67 6.82 -9.91
CA ILE A 61 1.80 6.02 -11.14
C ILE A 61 1.23 4.63 -10.89
N TRP A 62 1.65 3.99 -9.80
CA TRP A 62 1.12 2.69 -9.39
C TRP A 62 1.31 2.46 -7.89
N THR A 63 0.50 1.56 -7.34
CA THR A 63 0.62 1.05 -5.97
C THR A 63 0.39 -0.45 -5.93
N THR A 64 1.24 -1.16 -5.19
CA THR A 64 1.07 -2.57 -4.84
C THR A 64 0.87 -2.66 -3.35
N VAL A 65 -0.26 -3.26 -2.94
CA VAL A 65 -0.62 -3.44 -1.55
C VAL A 65 -0.64 -4.93 -1.24
N VAL A 66 0.09 -5.35 -0.22
CA VAL A 66 0.21 -6.76 0.19
C VAL A 66 -0.07 -6.87 1.68
N GLU A 67 -1.03 -7.73 2.03
CA GLU A 67 -1.29 -8.06 3.44
C GLU A 67 -0.11 -8.82 4.05
N ILE A 68 0.35 -8.38 5.22
CA ILE A 68 1.50 -8.96 5.92
C ILE A 68 1.21 -9.19 7.40
N GLY A 69 1.78 -10.26 7.97
CA GLY A 69 1.75 -10.53 9.42
C GLY A 69 3.03 -10.11 10.15
N PHE A 70 4.10 -9.86 9.40
CA PHE A 70 5.42 -9.50 9.92
C PHE A 70 6.02 -8.41 9.05
N CYS A 71 6.73 -7.46 9.67
CA CYS A 71 7.49 -6.47 8.95
C CYS A 71 8.66 -7.15 8.21
N PRO A 72 8.77 -7.02 6.87
CA PRO A 72 9.84 -7.64 6.11
C PRO A 72 11.23 -7.02 6.36
N TYR A 73 11.30 -5.86 7.04
CA TYR A 73 12.54 -5.13 7.27
C TYR A 73 13.16 -5.41 8.64
N CYS A 74 12.36 -5.38 9.72
CA CYS A 74 12.84 -5.68 11.09
C CYS A 74 12.44 -7.06 11.61
N GLY A 75 11.55 -7.78 10.91
CA GLY A 75 11.04 -9.08 11.35
C GLY A 75 10.02 -9.01 12.49
N GLN A 76 9.63 -7.81 12.94
CA GLN A 76 8.65 -7.65 14.02
C GLN A 76 7.28 -8.20 13.60
N GLU A 77 6.66 -8.98 14.49
CA GLU A 77 5.26 -9.41 14.33
C GLU A 77 4.32 -8.21 14.44
N LEU A 78 3.42 -8.08 13.45
CA LEU A 78 2.45 -7.01 13.36
C LEU A 78 1.10 -7.52 13.88
N ALA A 79 0.87 -7.33 15.18
CA ALA A 79 -0.34 -7.83 15.83
C ALA A 79 -1.60 -7.23 15.18
N VAL A 80 -2.52 -8.10 14.75
CA VAL A 80 -3.87 -7.73 14.30
C VAL A 80 -4.93 -8.19 15.31
N PRO A 81 -5.99 -7.39 15.54
CA PRO A 81 -7.06 -7.78 16.45
C PRO A 81 -7.87 -9.00 15.98
N SER A 82 -8.00 -9.20 14.67
CA SER A 82 -8.70 -10.35 14.09
C SER A 82 -7.74 -11.26 13.35
N ARG A 83 -7.55 -12.48 13.86
CA ARG A 83 -6.83 -13.52 13.13
C ARG A 83 -7.59 -13.86 11.84
N ASN A 84 -6.84 -14.02 10.75
CA ASN A 84 -7.37 -14.54 9.50
C ASN A 84 -8.00 -15.92 9.71
N LYS A 85 -9.01 -16.23 8.89
CA LYS A 85 -9.66 -17.54 8.93
C LYS A 85 -8.65 -18.63 8.55
N PRO A 86 -8.75 -19.86 9.09
CA PRO A 86 -7.91 -20.98 8.65
C PRO A 86 -8.01 -21.16 7.13
N GLY A 87 -6.88 -21.23 6.43
CA GLY A 87 -6.83 -21.35 4.96
C GLY A 87 -6.80 -20.03 4.19
N ASP A 88 -6.61 -18.91 4.88
CA ASP A 88 -6.41 -17.60 4.26
C ASP A 88 -4.93 -17.35 3.93
N PHE A 89 -4.63 -17.10 2.66
CA PHE A 89 -3.26 -16.93 2.16
C PHE A 89 -2.78 -15.46 2.16
N GLY A 90 -3.56 -14.55 2.74
CA GLY A 90 -3.35 -13.10 2.60
C GLY A 90 -3.86 -12.60 1.25
N ARG A 91 -4.06 -11.29 1.13
CA ARG A 91 -4.55 -10.65 -0.10
C ARG A 91 -3.58 -9.60 -0.59
N PHE A 92 -3.61 -9.36 -1.89
CA PHE A 92 -2.87 -8.28 -2.51
C PHE A 92 -3.72 -7.58 -3.56
N ALA A 93 -3.37 -6.33 -3.83
CA ALA A 93 -3.92 -5.53 -4.91
C ALA A 93 -2.78 -4.80 -5.62
N HIS A 94 -2.94 -4.61 -6.92
CA HIS A 94 -2.08 -3.74 -7.71
C HIS A 94 -2.99 -2.78 -8.47
N ILE A 95 -2.73 -1.49 -8.33
CA ILE A 95 -3.41 -0.42 -9.06
C ILE A 95 -2.35 0.29 -9.88
N ASP A 96 -2.61 0.40 -11.17
CA ASP A 96 -1.78 1.10 -12.13
C ASP A 96 -2.62 2.27 -12.65
N CYS A 97 -2.14 3.50 -12.51
CA CYS A 97 -2.77 4.71 -13.03
C CYS A 97 -1.88 5.37 -14.11
N SER A 98 -0.91 4.65 -14.68
CA SER A 98 0.01 5.19 -15.70
C SER A 98 -0.64 5.48 -17.06
N ALA A 99 -1.88 5.04 -17.29
CA ALA A 99 -2.63 5.27 -18.53
C ALA A 99 -4.15 5.25 -18.30
N TRP A 100 -4.95 5.93 -19.13
CA TRP A 100 -6.42 5.98 -18.98
C TRP A 100 -7.14 4.63 -19.16
N ALA A 101 -6.48 3.63 -19.74
CA ALA A 101 -7.05 2.28 -19.94
C ALA A 101 -6.60 1.27 -18.88
N SER A 102 -5.83 1.69 -17.87
CA SER A 102 -5.52 0.82 -16.76
C SER A 102 -6.82 0.56 -15.99
N ARG A 103 -7.10 -0.73 -15.76
CA ARG A 103 -8.37 -1.16 -15.19
C ARG A 103 -8.50 -0.58 -13.78
N TRP A 104 -9.35 0.45 -13.67
CA TRP A 104 -9.87 1.06 -12.44
C TRP A 104 -8.90 1.99 -11.70
N CYS A 105 -8.80 3.21 -12.20
CA CYS A 105 -8.90 4.43 -11.39
C CYS A 105 -10.30 5.01 -11.75
#